data_AF-A0A3P7D459-F1
#
_entry.id   AF-A0A3P7D459-F1
#
_cell.length_a   1.000
_cell.length_b   1.000
_cell.length_c   1.000
_cell.angle_alpha   90.00
_cell.angle_beta   90.00
_cell.angle_gamma   90.00
#
_symmetry.space_group_name_H-M   'P 1'
#
loop_
_entity.id
_entity.type
_entity.pdbx_description
1 polymer ?
#
loop_
_entity_poly.entity_id
_entity_poly.type
_entity_poly.pdbx_seq_one_letter_code
_entity_poly.pdbx_strand_id
1 'polypeptide(L)'
;MPTLDILDTFLRFGNPDDGLQVQLIIKGINDRLMSLRLPLRGDQFATIISAYAPPMTSSDAAKDKFYEDLHALLVTVPKEDKLIVLGDFNARVGTDHAAWQGVLGPHGLGSCNDNGLLLLRTCAEHRLLLSNTFFRLPTREKATWMHPRSRRWHLLDYVLVRRRDRQDVLVTKAMQMVGQITASNQITEKLEDLHAPADNASVETRWCQLRNVIQSTALDVPGRARRRHQY
;
A
#
# COMPACT_ATOMS: atom_id res chain seq x y z
N MET A 1 22.88 -16.60 24.28
CA MET A 1 22.08 -15.44 24.73
C MET A 1 21.11 -15.11 23.60
N PRO A 2 19.79 -15.30 23.78
CA PRO A 2 18.88 -15.35 22.64
C PRO A 2 18.52 -13.95 22.15
N THR A 3 18.52 -13.86 20.83
CA THR A 3 18.11 -12.76 19.95
C THR A 3 16.65 -12.37 20.17
N LEU A 4 16.37 -11.06 20.16
CA LEU A 4 15.01 -10.51 20.23
C LEU A 4 14.19 -10.96 19.01
N ASP A 5 13.26 -11.88 19.27
CA ASP A 5 12.26 -12.38 18.32
C ASP A 5 11.35 -11.25 17.83
N ILE A 6 11.42 -10.95 16.53
CA ILE A 6 10.35 -10.29 15.81
C ILE A 6 9.22 -11.32 15.69
N LEU A 7 8.07 -11.06 16.32
CA LEU A 7 6.89 -11.94 16.28
C LEU A 7 6.42 -12.20 14.84
N ASP A 8 6.85 -13.31 14.25
CA ASP A 8 6.25 -13.90 13.05
C ASP A 8 4.92 -14.56 13.47
N THR A 9 3.78 -13.93 13.15
CA THR A 9 2.46 -14.54 13.40
C THR A 9 2.00 -15.26 12.15
N PHE A 10 1.73 -16.56 12.27
CA PHE A 10 1.16 -17.38 11.20
C PHE A 10 -0.34 -17.55 11.43
N LEU A 11 -1.15 -17.18 10.45
CA LEU A 11 -2.57 -17.54 10.43
C LEU A 11 -2.82 -18.56 9.33
N ARG A 12 -3.52 -19.65 9.68
CA ARG A 12 -3.92 -20.71 8.76
C ARG A 12 -5.42 -20.61 8.52
N PHE A 13 -5.83 -20.56 7.26
CA PHE A 13 -7.24 -20.53 6.86
C PHE A 13 -7.57 -21.73 5.97
N GLY A 14 -8.78 -22.26 6.13
CA GLY A 14 -9.28 -23.45 5.41
C GLY A 14 -9.85 -24.50 6.38
N ASN A 15 -10.89 -25.20 5.95
CA ASN A 15 -11.43 -26.34 6.68
C ASN A 15 -10.33 -27.42 6.78
N PRO A 16 -9.96 -27.90 7.98
CA PRO A 16 -8.89 -28.90 8.14
C PRO A 16 -9.11 -30.18 7.32
N ASP A 17 -10.36 -30.48 6.97
CA ASP A 17 -10.74 -31.67 6.20
C ASP A 17 -10.55 -31.53 4.67
N ASP A 18 -10.42 -30.29 4.16
CA ASP A 18 -10.35 -30.01 2.72
C ASP A 18 -8.91 -29.95 2.17
N GLY A 19 -7.88 -30.14 3.02
CA GLY A 19 -6.47 -30.17 2.64
C GLY A 19 -5.87 -28.83 2.16
N LEU A 20 -6.70 -27.80 1.95
CA LEU A 20 -6.29 -26.44 1.54
C LEU A 20 -6.02 -25.55 2.76
N GLN A 21 -4.84 -25.71 3.37
CA GLN A 21 -4.37 -24.76 4.38
C GLN A 21 -3.68 -23.57 3.71
N VAL A 22 -4.30 -22.39 3.81
CA VAL A 22 -3.73 -21.12 3.35
C VAL A 22 -2.89 -20.53 4.47
N GLN A 23 -1.57 -20.47 4.30
CA GLN A 23 -0.66 -19.85 5.26
C GLN A 23 -0.47 -18.36 4.95
N LEU A 24 -0.88 -17.50 5.88
CA LEU A 24 -0.50 -16.10 5.90
C LEU A 24 0.71 -15.88 6.80
N ILE A 25 1.66 -15.10 6.32
CA ILE A 25 2.83 -14.71 7.09
C ILE A 25 2.75 -13.23 7.36
N ILE A 26 2.59 -12.87 8.64
CA ILE A 26 2.51 -11.48 9.08
C ILE A 26 3.73 -11.14 9.92
N LYS A 27 4.41 -10.07 9.52
CA LYS A 27 5.63 -9.60 10.19
C LYS A 27 5.49 -8.13 10.50
N GLY A 28 5.47 -7.79 11.79
CA GLY A 28 5.68 -6.42 12.24
C GLY A 28 7.18 -6.11 12.17
N ILE A 29 7.59 -5.16 11.34
CA ILE A 29 9.02 -4.85 11.15
C ILE A 29 9.46 -3.82 12.20
N ASN A 30 8.65 -2.76 12.35
CA ASN A 30 8.80 -1.76 13.40
C ASN A 30 7.42 -1.11 13.68
N ASP A 31 7.39 0.04 14.35
CA ASP A 31 6.17 0.82 14.64
C ASP A 31 5.51 1.44 13.38
N ARG A 32 6.22 1.46 12.25
CA ARG A 32 5.83 2.14 11.00
C ARG A 32 5.71 1.22 9.79
N LEU A 33 6.26 0.02 9.86
CA LEU A 33 6.32 -0.93 8.76
C LEU A 33 5.81 -2.30 9.19
N MET A 34 4.92 -2.85 8.36
CA MET A 34 4.38 -4.20 8.52
C MET A 34 4.33 -4.87 7.15
N SER A 35 4.53 -6.18 7.12
CA SER A 35 4.38 -6.97 5.89
C SER A 35 3.43 -8.13 6.09
N LEU A 36 2.70 -8.46 5.03
CA LEU A 36 1.82 -9.60 4.90
C LEU A 36 2.17 -10.29 3.58
N ARG A 37 2.53 -11.57 3.62
CA ARG A 37 2.65 -12.40 2.42
C ARG A 37 1.47 -13.36 2.35
N LEU A 38 0.78 -13.36 1.22
CA LEU A 38 -0.41 -14.16 0.97
C LEU A 38 -0.33 -14.90 -0.36
N PRO A 39 -0.80 -16.17 -0.44
CA PRO A 39 -0.79 -16.91 -1.69
C PRO A 39 -1.93 -16.47 -2.63
N LEU A 40 -1.63 -16.39 -3.92
CA LEU A 40 -2.54 -16.16 -5.05
C LEU A 40 -2.91 -17.50 -5.71
N ARG A 41 -3.41 -17.48 -6.95
CA ARG A 41 -3.66 -18.70 -7.74
C ARG A 41 -2.38 -19.12 -8.45
N GLY A 42 -2.19 -20.42 -8.65
CA GLY A 42 -1.09 -20.97 -9.47
C GLY A 42 0.31 -20.76 -8.88
N ASP A 43 0.50 -21.08 -7.60
CA ASP A 43 1.79 -20.98 -6.87
C ASP A 43 2.42 -19.56 -6.87
N GLN A 44 1.60 -18.54 -7.13
CA GLN A 44 2.02 -17.14 -7.05
C GLN A 44 1.70 -16.60 -5.66
N PHE A 45 2.45 -15.57 -5.22
CA PHE A 45 2.22 -14.87 -3.96
C PHE A 45 2.11 -13.36 -4.19
N ALA A 46 1.43 -12.69 -3.26
CA ALA A 46 1.49 -11.26 -3.10
C ALA A 46 2.08 -10.92 -1.74
N THR A 47 3.01 -9.97 -1.73
CA THR A 47 3.47 -9.31 -0.51
C THR A 47 2.86 -7.91 -0.45
N ILE A 48 2.17 -7.64 0.65
CA ILE A 48 1.61 -6.34 1.00
C ILE A 48 2.47 -5.75 2.10
N ILE A 49 2.93 -4.52 1.91
CA ILE A 49 3.63 -3.75 2.94
C ILE A 49 2.74 -2.59 3.33
N SER A 50 2.43 -2.46 4.62
CA SER A 50 1.83 -1.26 5.20
C SER A 50 2.94 -0.34 5.70
N ALA A 51 2.86 0.94 5.37
CA ALA A 51 3.87 1.94 5.69
C ALA A 51 3.27 3.21 6.27
N TYR A 52 3.87 3.71 7.35
CA TYR A 52 3.54 5.01 7.94
C TYR A 52 4.80 5.86 8.07
N ALA A 53 5.07 6.70 7.08
CA ALA A 53 6.28 7.50 7.04
C ALA A 53 6.25 8.65 8.07
N PRO A 54 7.42 9.09 8.56
CA PRO A 54 7.49 10.26 9.45
C PRO A 54 6.91 11.53 8.80
N PRO A 55 6.19 12.38 9.58
CA PRO A 55 5.71 13.66 9.08
C PRO A 55 6.85 14.59 8.68
N MET A 56 6.55 15.65 7.91
CA MET A 56 7.52 16.65 7.47
C MET A 56 8.35 17.27 8.61
N THR A 57 7.74 17.40 9.80
CA THR A 57 8.34 17.98 11.01
C THR A 57 9.30 17.04 11.75
N SER A 58 9.39 15.77 11.34
CA SER A 58 10.38 14.84 11.89
C SER A 58 11.79 15.22 11.46
N SER A 59 12.77 14.88 12.30
CA SER A 59 14.18 15.04 11.98
C SER A 59 14.59 14.22 10.76
N ASP A 60 15.65 14.66 10.08
CA ASP A 60 16.18 13.94 8.91
C ASP A 60 16.63 12.53 9.28
N ALA A 61 17.29 12.37 10.44
CA ALA A 61 17.66 11.04 10.95
C ALA A 61 16.46 10.08 11.11
N ALA A 62 15.27 10.57 11.48
CA ALA A 62 14.08 9.74 11.57
C ALA A 62 13.53 9.36 10.19
N LYS A 63 13.61 10.28 9.21
CA LYS A 63 13.22 10.02 7.82
C LYS A 63 14.18 9.02 7.16
N ASP A 64 15.48 9.24 7.32
CA ASP A 64 16.53 8.37 6.80
C ASP A 64 16.35 6.95 7.33
N LYS A 65 16.19 6.80 8.65
CA LYS A 65 15.94 5.49 9.28
C LYS A 65 14.71 4.78 8.72
N PHE A 66 13.62 5.52 8.48
CA PHE A 66 12.41 4.93 7.89
C PHE A 66 12.66 4.42 6.46
N TYR A 67 13.35 5.20 5.62
CA TYR A 67 13.63 4.80 4.24
C TYR A 67 14.70 3.70 4.15
N GLU A 68 15.65 3.64 5.09
CA GLU A 68 16.58 2.51 5.25
C GLU A 68 15.83 1.21 5.61
N ASP A 69 14.92 1.26 6.59
CA ASP A 69 14.12 0.10 6.98
C ASP A 69 13.18 -0.36 5.85
N LEU A 70 12.57 0.59 5.14
CA LEU A 70 11.74 0.31 3.98
C LEU A 70 12.57 -0.32 2.85
N HIS A 71 13.77 0.20 2.58
CA HIS A 71 14.71 -0.39 1.62
C HIS A 71 15.05 -1.83 2.00
N ALA A 72 15.47 -2.06 3.23
CA ALA A 72 15.81 -3.40 3.73
C ALA A 72 14.63 -4.37 3.55
N LEU A 73 13.42 -3.95 3.92
CA LEU A 73 12.21 -4.75 3.74
C LEU A 73 11.92 -5.03 2.26
N LEU A 74 12.00 -4.03 1.39
CA LEU A 74 11.77 -4.19 -0.05
C LEU A 74 12.76 -5.17 -0.70
N VAL A 75 14.01 -5.22 -0.22
CA VAL A 75 15.02 -6.18 -0.68
C VAL A 75 14.68 -7.61 -0.28
N THR A 76 14.01 -7.82 0.86
CA THR A 76 13.58 -9.16 1.30
C THR A 76 12.42 -9.74 0.50
N VAL A 77 11.62 -8.89 -0.17
CA VAL A 77 10.43 -9.35 -0.91
C VAL A 77 10.86 -10.13 -2.15
N PRO A 78 10.40 -11.38 -2.33
CA PRO A 78 10.74 -12.18 -3.51
C PRO A 78 10.45 -11.43 -4.81
N LYS A 79 11.30 -11.65 -5.80
CA LYS A 79 11.13 -11.02 -7.11
C LYS A 79 9.99 -11.64 -7.87
N GLU A 80 9.44 -12.78 -7.49
CA GLU A 80 8.34 -13.45 -8.18
C GLU A 80 7.00 -12.97 -7.64
N ASP A 81 7.00 -12.55 -6.36
CA ASP A 81 5.84 -11.99 -5.69
C ASP A 81 5.36 -10.70 -6.37
N LYS A 82 4.05 -10.58 -6.48
CA LYS A 82 3.39 -9.29 -6.67
C LYS A 82 3.63 -8.47 -5.41
N LEU A 83 4.02 -7.21 -5.56
CA LEU A 83 4.30 -6.34 -4.42
C LEU A 83 3.39 -5.11 -4.48
N ILE A 84 2.73 -4.87 -3.35
CA ILE A 84 1.91 -3.69 -3.10
C ILE A 84 2.42 -3.06 -1.80
N VAL A 85 2.88 -1.82 -1.86
CA VAL A 85 3.14 -1.02 -0.66
C VAL A 85 2.03 0.00 -0.54
N LEU A 86 1.45 0.14 0.64
CA LEU A 86 0.33 1.04 0.87
C LEU A 86 0.49 1.76 2.19
N GLY A 87 -0.01 3.00 2.26
CA GLY A 87 -0.12 3.75 3.50
C GLY A 87 0.21 5.22 3.34
N ASP A 88 0.27 5.92 4.47
CA ASP A 88 0.51 7.35 4.56
C ASP A 88 2.01 7.63 4.55
N PHE A 89 2.48 8.22 3.46
CA PHE A 89 3.89 8.58 3.29
C PHE A 89 4.20 10.01 3.74
N ASN A 90 3.20 10.77 4.22
CA ASN A 90 3.36 12.18 4.56
C ASN A 90 4.03 12.98 3.42
N ALA A 91 3.81 12.54 2.18
CA ALA A 91 4.57 12.93 1.00
C ALA A 91 3.64 13.57 -0.03
N ARG A 92 4.10 14.67 -0.64
CA ARG A 92 3.48 15.24 -1.83
C ARG A 92 4.49 15.10 -2.95
N VAL A 93 4.16 14.32 -3.96
CA VAL A 93 5.08 14.00 -5.08
C VAL A 93 4.97 14.99 -6.25
N GLY A 94 3.95 15.84 -6.25
CA GLY A 94 3.73 16.85 -7.28
C GLY A 94 3.28 16.28 -8.63
N THR A 95 3.62 16.97 -9.71
CA THR A 95 3.11 16.73 -11.08
C THR A 95 4.21 16.54 -12.13
N ASP A 96 5.49 16.58 -11.74
CA ASP A 96 6.64 16.54 -12.66
C ASP A 96 6.93 15.11 -13.15
N HIS A 97 5.98 14.53 -13.87
CA HIS A 97 6.08 13.18 -14.42
C HIS A 97 7.16 13.05 -15.50
N ALA A 98 7.59 14.16 -16.10
CA ALA A 98 8.66 14.17 -17.10
C ALA A 98 10.01 13.87 -16.43
N ALA A 99 10.29 14.48 -15.28
CA ALA A 99 11.48 14.18 -14.49
C ALA A 99 11.46 12.77 -13.87
N TRP A 100 10.28 12.23 -13.58
CA TRP A 100 10.10 10.96 -12.86
C TRP A 100 9.45 9.87 -13.72
N GLN A 101 9.90 9.74 -14.98
CA GLN A 101 9.29 8.85 -15.96
C GLN A 101 9.23 7.39 -15.47
N GLY A 102 8.01 6.84 -15.45
CA GLY A 102 7.76 5.46 -15.06
C GLY A 102 7.61 5.24 -13.54
N VAL A 103 7.89 6.24 -12.72
CA VAL A 103 7.61 6.27 -11.28
C VAL A 103 6.37 7.09 -10.99
N LEU A 104 6.34 8.32 -11.53
CA LEU A 104 5.23 9.26 -11.40
C LEU A 104 4.42 9.27 -12.69
N GLY A 105 3.10 9.15 -12.57
CA GLY A 105 2.16 9.26 -13.67
C GLY A 105 1.77 10.71 -13.97
N PRO A 106 1.16 10.96 -15.13
CA PRO A 106 0.85 12.31 -15.62
C PRO A 106 -0.27 13.03 -14.82
N HIS A 107 -0.86 12.36 -13.83
CA HIS A 107 -1.99 12.87 -13.07
C HIS A 107 -1.71 12.97 -11.57
N GLY A 108 -0.46 13.28 -11.21
CA GLY A 108 -0.05 13.69 -9.85
C GLY A 108 -0.80 14.95 -9.36
N LEU A 109 -0.58 15.30 -8.09
CA LEU A 109 -1.32 16.37 -7.42
C LEU A 109 -0.41 17.32 -6.66
N GLY A 110 -0.65 18.63 -6.83
CA GLY A 110 0.03 19.69 -6.08
C GLY A 110 1.50 19.85 -6.42
N SER A 111 2.28 20.36 -5.45
CA SER A 111 3.73 20.52 -5.56
C SER A 111 4.46 19.42 -4.80
N CYS A 112 5.69 19.10 -5.24
CA CYS A 112 6.54 18.19 -4.49
C CYS A 112 6.98 18.82 -3.15
N ASN A 113 7.14 18.02 -2.10
CA ASN A 113 7.85 18.38 -0.87
C ASN A 113 9.05 17.44 -0.65
N ASP A 114 9.82 17.66 0.41
CA ASP A 114 11.05 16.88 0.68
C ASP A 114 10.75 15.40 0.90
N ASN A 115 9.71 15.06 1.66
CA ASN A 115 9.22 13.69 1.79
C ASN A 115 8.82 13.07 0.45
N GLY A 116 8.21 13.86 -0.45
CA GLY A 116 7.89 13.46 -1.81
C GLY A 116 9.11 13.14 -2.64
N LEU A 117 10.19 13.92 -2.50
CA LEU A 117 11.45 13.66 -3.19
C LEU A 117 12.10 12.37 -2.69
N LEU A 118 12.10 12.13 -1.38
CA LEU A 118 12.58 10.86 -0.80
C LEU A 118 11.78 9.68 -1.36
N LEU A 119 10.44 9.77 -1.33
CA LEU A 119 9.56 8.72 -1.86
C LEU A 119 9.81 8.44 -3.35
N LEU A 120 9.96 9.49 -4.16
CA LEU A 120 10.24 9.37 -5.59
C LEU A 120 11.58 8.68 -5.86
N ARG A 121 12.64 9.03 -5.09
CA ARG A 121 13.95 8.37 -5.17
C ARG A 121 13.88 6.90 -4.80
N THR A 122 13.24 6.56 -3.68
CA THR A 122 13.03 5.17 -3.25
C THR A 122 12.24 4.38 -4.30
N CYS A 123 11.20 4.96 -4.87
CA CYS A 123 10.43 4.30 -5.93
C CYS A 123 11.27 4.08 -7.19
N ALA A 124 12.07 5.05 -7.60
CA ALA A 124 12.97 4.91 -8.75
C ALA A 124 13.97 3.78 -8.54
N GLU A 125 14.60 3.73 -7.36
CA GLU A 125 15.58 2.71 -6.98
C GLU A 125 14.97 1.29 -7.00
N HIS A 126 13.81 1.12 -6.38
CA HIS A 126 13.15 -0.19 -6.28
C HIS A 126 12.23 -0.52 -7.47
N ARG A 127 12.27 0.29 -8.53
CA ARG A 127 11.42 0.16 -9.73
C ARG A 127 9.93 0.06 -9.39
N LEU A 128 9.49 0.87 -8.44
CA LEU A 128 8.10 1.04 -8.04
C LEU A 128 7.50 2.24 -8.77
N LEU A 129 6.17 2.27 -8.85
CA LEU A 129 5.41 3.40 -9.35
C LEU A 129 4.30 3.79 -8.39
N LEU A 130 3.93 5.07 -8.38
CA LEU A 130 2.87 5.65 -7.56
C LEU A 130 1.54 5.53 -8.30
N SER A 131 0.81 4.43 -8.13
CA SER A 131 -0.32 4.08 -9.01
C SER A 131 -1.43 5.14 -9.01
N ASN A 132 -1.64 5.82 -7.87
CA ASN A 132 -2.56 6.97 -7.71
C ASN A 132 -2.39 8.05 -8.79
N THR A 133 -1.18 8.19 -9.33
CA THR A 133 -0.80 9.28 -10.25
C THR A 133 -0.95 8.90 -11.72
N PHE A 134 -1.23 7.62 -12.04
CA PHE A 134 -1.39 7.14 -13.42
C PHE A 134 -2.82 7.22 -13.95
N PHE A 135 -3.81 7.39 -13.07
CA PHE A 135 -5.22 7.44 -13.46
C PHE A 135 -5.76 8.86 -13.45
N ARG A 136 -6.54 9.22 -14.47
CA ARG A 136 -7.24 10.51 -14.53
C ARG A 136 -8.53 10.43 -13.72
N LEU A 137 -8.43 10.74 -12.43
CA LEU A 137 -9.57 10.84 -11.51
C LEU A 137 -9.74 12.29 -11.00
N PRO A 138 -10.95 12.71 -10.61
CA PRO A 138 -11.16 14.00 -9.96
C PRO A 138 -10.46 14.05 -8.60
N THR A 139 -10.10 15.24 -8.13
CA THR A 139 -9.35 15.44 -6.86
C THR A 139 -10.00 14.76 -5.66
N ARG A 140 -11.33 14.76 -5.58
CA ARG A 140 -12.11 14.11 -4.51
C ARG A 140 -11.90 12.59 -4.45
N GLU A 141 -11.52 11.97 -5.56
CA GLU A 141 -11.27 10.53 -5.71
C GLU A 141 -9.76 10.22 -5.71
N LYS A 142 -8.91 11.16 -5.31
CA LYS A 142 -7.45 10.97 -5.19
C LYS A 142 -6.91 11.47 -3.87
N ALA A 143 -7.27 12.69 -3.49
CA ALA A 143 -6.76 13.30 -2.29
C ALA A 143 -7.31 12.59 -1.05
N THR A 144 -6.46 12.43 -0.05
CA THR A 144 -6.76 11.65 1.15
C THR A 144 -6.80 12.48 2.42
N TRP A 145 -6.19 13.66 2.40
CA TRP A 145 -6.12 14.52 3.57
C TRP A 145 -6.48 15.96 3.23
N MET A 146 -7.30 16.60 4.08
CA MET A 146 -7.64 18.02 3.98
C MET A 146 -6.95 18.79 5.09
N HIS A 147 -6.16 19.80 4.71
CA HIS A 147 -5.48 20.66 5.68
C HIS A 147 -6.50 21.45 6.53
N PRO A 148 -6.46 21.37 7.88
CA PRO A 148 -7.49 21.96 8.74
C PRO A 148 -7.71 23.47 8.52
N ARG A 149 -6.61 24.23 8.37
CA ARG A 149 -6.66 25.69 8.18
C ARG A 149 -6.92 26.12 6.73
N SER A 150 -6.08 25.71 5.79
CA SER A 150 -6.17 26.14 4.38
C SER A 150 -7.29 25.46 3.59
N ARG A 151 -7.91 24.39 4.13
CA ARG A 151 -8.92 23.56 3.46
C ARG A 151 -8.47 23.00 2.12
N ARG A 152 -7.15 22.92 1.90
CA ARG A 152 -6.57 22.33 0.70
C ARG A 152 -6.48 20.82 0.87
N TRP A 153 -6.88 20.13 -0.19
CA TRP A 153 -6.79 18.67 -0.29
C TRP A 153 -5.40 18.26 -0.79
N HIS A 154 -4.85 17.23 -0.17
CA HIS A 154 -3.54 16.66 -0.46
C HIS A 154 -3.64 15.14 -0.62
N LEU A 155 -2.85 14.60 -1.54
CA LEU A 155 -2.59 13.17 -1.65
C LEU A 155 -1.36 12.88 -0.80
N LEU A 156 -1.54 12.14 0.30
CA LEU A 156 -0.47 11.74 1.23
C LEU A 156 -0.34 10.22 1.34
N ASP A 157 -1.46 9.53 1.16
CA ASP A 157 -1.52 8.08 1.11
C ASP A 157 -1.29 7.59 -0.31
N TYR A 158 -0.40 6.62 -0.48
CA TYR A 158 -0.06 6.09 -1.80
C TYR A 158 -0.17 4.58 -1.83
N VAL A 159 -0.46 4.07 -3.02
CA VAL A 159 -0.26 2.69 -3.40
C VAL A 159 0.93 2.64 -4.34
N LEU A 160 1.97 1.93 -3.94
CA LEU A 160 3.16 1.65 -4.73
C LEU A 160 3.08 0.23 -5.26
N VAL A 161 3.35 0.06 -6.55
CA VAL A 161 3.43 -1.27 -7.17
C VAL A 161 4.71 -1.40 -7.97
N ARG A 162 5.18 -2.63 -8.17
CA ARG A 162 6.29 -2.86 -9.10
C ARG A 162 5.92 -2.39 -10.50
N ARG A 163 6.84 -1.71 -11.16
CA ARG A 163 6.62 -1.16 -12.50
C ARG A 163 6.24 -2.21 -13.54
N ARG A 164 6.77 -3.43 -13.42
CA ARG A 164 6.40 -4.55 -14.31
C ARG A 164 4.96 -5.02 -14.13
N ASP A 165 4.38 -4.82 -12.95
CA ASP A 165 3.04 -5.27 -12.56
C ASP A 165 2.00 -4.15 -12.78
N ARG A 166 2.39 -3.05 -13.46
CA ARG A 166 1.54 -1.91 -13.76
C ARG A 166 0.23 -2.30 -14.43
N GLN A 167 0.28 -3.26 -15.37
CA GLN A 167 -0.88 -3.68 -16.14
C GLN A 167 -1.93 -4.39 -15.29
N ASP A 168 -1.54 -4.90 -14.13
CA ASP A 168 -2.46 -5.56 -13.21
C ASP A 168 -3.29 -4.54 -12.42
N VAL A 169 -2.88 -3.28 -12.33
CA VAL A 169 -3.61 -2.23 -11.59
C VAL A 169 -4.65 -1.59 -12.49
N LEU A 170 -5.93 -1.83 -12.19
CA LEU A 170 -7.05 -1.29 -12.98
C LEU A 170 -7.35 0.18 -12.66
N VAL A 171 -7.30 0.54 -11.39
CA VAL A 171 -7.52 1.90 -10.89
C VAL A 171 -6.90 2.03 -9.50
N THR A 172 -6.54 3.24 -9.11
CA THR A 172 -6.25 3.58 -7.72
C THR A 172 -6.99 4.87 -7.37
N LYS A 173 -8.00 4.77 -6.50
CA LYS A 173 -8.88 5.88 -6.11
C LYS A 173 -8.96 6.03 -4.61
N ALA A 174 -9.09 7.25 -4.12
CA ALA A 174 -9.55 7.53 -2.77
C ALA A 174 -11.10 7.45 -2.73
N MET A 175 -11.67 6.83 -1.69
CA MET A 175 -13.10 6.80 -1.43
C MET A 175 -13.44 7.76 -0.29
N GLN A 176 -14.36 8.68 -0.59
CA GLN A 176 -14.89 9.63 0.39
C GLN A 176 -16.07 9.02 1.14
N MET A 177 -15.75 8.07 2.01
CA MET A 177 -16.50 7.84 3.24
C MET A 177 -15.43 7.63 4.30
N VAL A 178 -15.04 8.73 4.97
CA VAL A 178 -13.95 8.74 5.97
C VAL A 178 -12.59 8.22 5.44
N GLY A 179 -12.00 8.90 4.44
CA GLY A 179 -10.54 8.90 4.19
C GLY A 179 -9.88 7.57 3.80
N GLN A 180 -10.20 7.02 2.63
CA GLN A 180 -9.84 5.64 2.29
C GLN A 180 -9.26 5.50 0.87
N ILE A 181 -8.33 4.58 0.55
CA ILE A 181 -7.83 4.33 -0.84
C ILE A 181 -8.12 2.89 -1.28
N THR A 182 -8.47 2.70 -2.55
CA THR A 182 -8.67 1.39 -3.22
C THR A 182 -7.85 1.21 -4.47
N ALA A 183 -7.18 0.06 -4.59
CA ALA A 183 -6.70 -0.51 -5.85
C ALA A 183 -7.47 -1.81 -6.16
N SER A 184 -8.01 -1.97 -7.37
CA SER A 184 -8.92 -3.07 -7.72
C SER A 184 -8.20 -4.24 -8.42
N ASN A 185 -7.81 -5.29 -7.69
CA ASN A 185 -7.21 -6.54 -8.21
C ASN A 185 -7.80 -7.80 -7.53
N GLN A 186 -7.58 -9.01 -8.09
CA GLN A 186 -8.03 -10.34 -7.62
C GLN A 186 -7.61 -10.74 -6.17
N ILE A 187 -6.84 -9.90 -5.49
CA ILE A 187 -6.32 -10.11 -4.13
C ILE A 187 -7.42 -9.87 -3.08
N THR A 188 -8.41 -9.05 -3.40
CA THR A 188 -9.49 -8.64 -2.48
C THR A 188 -10.41 -9.79 -2.07
N GLU A 189 -10.72 -10.72 -2.98
CA GLU A 189 -11.61 -11.87 -2.69
C GLU A 189 -11.05 -12.82 -1.61
N LYS A 190 -9.73 -12.91 -1.45
CA LYS A 190 -9.09 -13.82 -0.47
C LYS A 190 -8.93 -13.22 0.93
N LEU A 191 -9.10 -11.91 1.08
CA LEU A 191 -8.83 -11.18 2.33
C LEU A 191 -10.08 -11.02 3.20
N GLU A 192 -11.28 -11.18 2.64
CA GLU A 192 -12.56 -11.07 3.37
C GLU A 192 -12.76 -12.20 4.40
N ASP A 193 -12.08 -13.34 4.23
CA ASP A 193 -12.21 -14.52 5.10
C ASP A 193 -11.30 -14.50 6.35
N LEU A 194 -10.54 -13.42 6.58
CA LEU A 194 -9.47 -13.40 7.58
C LEU A 194 -9.91 -12.86 8.95
N HIS A 195 -10.04 -13.74 9.95
CA HIS A 195 -10.18 -13.36 11.37
C HIS A 195 -8.82 -13.37 12.10
N ALA A 196 -8.61 -12.37 12.96
CA ALA A 196 -7.45 -12.29 13.86
C ALA A 196 -7.72 -13.10 15.14
N PRO A 197 -6.71 -13.77 15.73
CA PRO A 197 -6.83 -14.44 17.03
C PRO A 197 -6.96 -13.39 18.15
N ALA A 198 -7.87 -13.65 19.09
CA ALA A 198 -8.35 -12.68 20.09
C ALA A 198 -7.35 -12.29 21.19
N ASP A 199 -6.20 -12.97 21.30
CA ASP A 199 -5.40 -12.95 22.54
C ASP A 199 -4.16 -12.04 22.49
N ASN A 200 -4.03 -11.12 21.52
CA ASN A 200 -2.83 -10.29 21.40
C ASN A 200 -3.13 -8.83 21.04
N ALA A 201 -3.36 -7.99 22.06
CA ALA A 201 -3.82 -6.60 21.94
C ALA A 201 -2.95 -5.69 21.02
N SER A 202 -1.63 -5.93 20.91
CA SER A 202 -0.78 -5.15 19.97
C SER A 202 -0.96 -5.59 18.51
N VAL A 203 -1.18 -6.89 18.31
CA VAL A 203 -1.45 -7.50 17.01
C VAL A 203 -2.88 -7.19 16.58
N GLU A 204 -3.82 -7.14 17.51
CA GLU A 204 -5.19 -6.68 17.28
C GLU A 204 -5.25 -5.20 16.93
N THR A 205 -4.42 -4.35 17.56
CA THR A 205 -4.28 -2.94 17.15
C THR A 205 -3.69 -2.82 15.74
N ARG A 206 -2.66 -3.61 15.41
CA ARG A 206 -2.03 -3.67 14.07
C ARG A 206 -2.96 -4.28 13.02
N TRP A 207 -3.79 -5.25 13.41
CA TRP A 207 -4.85 -5.83 12.59
C TRP A 207 -5.99 -4.87 12.39
N CYS A 208 -6.43 -4.14 13.42
CA CYS A 208 -7.39 -3.06 13.29
C CYS A 208 -6.83 -1.96 12.39
N GLN A 209 -5.53 -1.68 12.40
CA GLN A 209 -4.91 -0.73 11.46
C GLN A 209 -4.90 -1.28 10.03
N LEU A 210 -4.43 -2.51 9.81
CA LEU A 210 -4.44 -3.15 8.49
C LEU A 210 -5.87 -3.33 7.96
N ARG A 211 -6.80 -3.75 8.82
CA ARG A 211 -8.23 -3.88 8.56
C ARG A 211 -8.89 -2.52 8.37
N ASN A 212 -8.54 -1.47 9.09
CA ASN A 212 -9.09 -0.13 8.85
C ASN A 212 -8.52 0.50 7.59
N VAL A 213 -7.34 0.08 7.12
CA VAL A 213 -6.76 0.47 5.82
C VAL A 213 -7.39 -0.33 4.67
N ILE A 214 -7.81 -1.57 4.90
CA ILE A 214 -8.42 -2.48 3.89
C ILE A 214 -9.97 -2.44 3.87
N GLN A 215 -10.66 -2.34 5.00
CA GLN A 215 -12.11 -2.05 5.10
C GLN A 215 -12.42 -0.63 4.65
N SER A 216 -11.37 0.18 4.58
CA SER A 216 -11.40 1.45 3.88
C SER A 216 -11.76 1.31 2.39
N THR A 217 -11.67 0.09 1.92
CA THR A 217 -11.68 -0.28 0.54
C THR A 217 -12.99 -1.00 0.19
N ALA A 218 -14.16 -0.39 0.45
CA ALA A 218 -15.46 -0.98 0.09
C ALA A 218 -15.81 -0.86 -1.42
N LEU A 219 -16.03 -2.01 -2.05
CA LEU A 219 -16.46 -2.20 -3.44
C LEU A 219 -17.98 -2.27 -3.56
N ASP A 220 -18.52 -1.79 -4.68
CA ASP A 220 -19.90 -2.06 -5.09
C ASP A 220 -19.92 -2.30 -6.61
N VAL A 221 -20.35 -3.48 -7.07
CA VAL A 221 -20.58 -3.89 -8.48
C VAL A 221 -21.63 -5.04 -8.43
N PRO A 222 -22.74 -5.04 -9.21
CA PRO A 222 -22.64 -5.00 -10.67
C PRO A 222 -23.77 -4.34 -11.51
N GLY A 223 -23.33 -3.83 -12.67
CA GLY A 223 -24.14 -3.70 -13.89
C GLY A 223 -23.28 -3.60 -15.15
N ARG A 224 -23.22 -4.68 -15.94
CA ARG A 224 -22.55 -4.77 -17.26
C ARG A 224 -22.91 -3.58 -18.17
N ALA A 225 -21.92 -2.95 -18.82
CA ALA A 225 -21.92 -2.76 -20.28
C ALA A 225 -20.68 -2.01 -20.82
N ARG A 226 -20.06 -2.67 -21.81
CA ARG A 226 -19.41 -2.14 -23.03
C ARG A 226 -18.22 -1.18 -22.91
N ARG A 227 -17.07 -1.77 -23.26
CA ARG A 227 -15.91 -1.24 -24.00
C ARG A 227 -16.16 0.11 -24.71
N ARG A 228 -15.19 1.01 -24.60
CA ARG A 228 -14.50 1.64 -25.74
C ARG A 228 -13.17 2.24 -25.27
N HIS A 229 -12.08 1.70 -25.82
CA HIS A 229 -10.80 2.41 -25.94
C HIS A 229 -11.02 3.68 -26.74
N GLN A 230 -10.44 4.81 -26.31
CA GLN A 230 -9.76 5.76 -27.18
C GLN A 230 -8.58 6.38 -26.43
N TYR A 231 -7.59 6.75 -27.24
CA TYR A 231 -6.19 7.07 -26.98
C TYR A 231 -5.92 8.19 -25.97
#